data_AF-A0A0Q5E5X7-F1
#
_entry.id   AF-A0A0Q5E5X7-F1
#
_cell.length_a   1.000
_cell.length_b   1.000
_cell.length_c   1.000
_cell.angle_alpha   90.00
_cell.angle_beta   90.00
_cell.angle_gamma   90.00
#
_symmetry.space_group_name_H-M   'P 1'
#
loop_
_entity.id
_entity.type
_entity.pdbx_description
1 polymer ?
#
loop_
_entity_poly.entity_id
_entity_poly.type
_entity_poly.pdbx_seq_one_letter_code
_entity_poly.pdbx_strand_id
1 'polypeptide(L)' 'MSEKRSFRESVREAGGLYGWVNGRMWKVLGPPPLGPYNEEPLPPSAQSGCPICGHAMSEHIVDRTTGPRTQLHCPKAPAA' A
#
# COMPACT_ATOMS: atom_id res chain seq x y z
N MET A 1 11.89 -23.14 -36.28
CA MET A 1 12.78 -22.20 -35.58
C MET A 1 11.92 -21.05 -35.07
N SER A 2 11.87 -20.79 -33.77
CA SER A 2 11.06 -19.68 -33.22
C SER A 2 11.80 -18.37 -33.53
N GLU A 3 11.23 -17.53 -34.39
CA GLU A 3 11.73 -16.18 -34.60
C GLU A 3 11.68 -15.44 -33.26
N LYS A 4 12.85 -15.05 -32.76
CA LYS A 4 12.96 -14.28 -31.54
C LYS A 4 12.50 -12.86 -31.86
N ARG A 5 11.41 -12.42 -31.21
CA ARG A 5 10.92 -11.03 -31.31
C ARG A 5 12.07 -10.05 -31.09
N SER A 6 12.07 -8.94 -31.82
CA SER A 6 13.06 -7.91 -31.57
C SER A 6 12.84 -7.27 -30.18
N PHE A 7 13.92 -6.77 -29.60
CA PHE A 7 13.86 -6.09 -28.30
C PHE A 7 12.88 -4.90 -28.33
N ARG A 8 12.88 -4.12 -29.42
CA ARG A 8 12.02 -2.92 -29.57
C ARG A 8 10.53 -3.26 -29.56
N GLU A 9 10.14 -4.35 -30.21
CA GLU A 9 8.74 -4.80 -30.23
C GLU A 9 8.31 -5.26 -28.83
N SER A 10 9.18 -5.98 -28.14
CA SER A 10 8.93 -6.45 -26.77
C SER A 10 8.74 -5.28 -25.80
N VAL A 11 9.52 -4.20 -25.95
CA VAL A 11 9.39 -2.99 -25.13
C VAL A 11 8.09 -2.24 -25.44
N ARG A 12 7.69 -2.16 -26.71
CA ARG A 12 6.44 -1.51 -27.11
C ARG A 12 5.20 -2.26 -26.59
N GLU A 13 5.20 -3.59 -26.69
CA GLU A 13 4.13 -4.46 -26.18
C GLU A 13 3.99 -4.36 -24.65
N ALA A 14 5.10 -4.17 -23.93
CA ALA A 14 5.12 -4.01 -22.47
C ALA A 14 4.72 -2.60 -21.98
N GLY A 15 4.29 -1.68 -22.86
CA GLY A 15 3.92 -0.32 -22.47
C GLY A 15 5.11 0.60 -22.18
N GLY A 16 6.30 0.27 -22.69
CA GLY A 16 7.53 1.07 -22.55
C GLY A 16 8.63 0.36 -21.77
N LEU A 17 9.79 1.01 -21.67
CA LEU A 17 11.00 0.41 -21.08
C LEU A 17 10.79 0.01 -19.61
N TYR A 18 10.13 0.87 -18.82
CA TYR A 18 9.81 0.57 -17.42
C TYR A 18 8.89 -0.65 -17.27
N GLY A 19 7.85 -0.75 -18.11
CA GLY A 19 6.97 -1.92 -18.12
C GLY A 19 7.71 -3.20 -18.47
N TRP A 20 8.61 -3.15 -19.47
CA TRP A 20 9.46 -4.28 -19.86
C TRP A 20 10.41 -4.71 -18.73
N VAL A 21 11.08 -3.75 -18.08
CA VAL A 21 11.98 -4.03 -16.93
C VAL A 21 11.21 -4.64 -15.77
N ASN A 22 10.07 -4.05 -15.38
CA ASN A 22 9.21 -4.58 -14.31
C ASN A 22 8.76 -6.02 -14.61
N GLY A 23 8.31 -6.30 -15.85
CA GLY A 23 7.91 -7.63 -16.26
C GLY A 23 9.06 -8.64 -16.27
N ARG A 24 10.29 -8.21 -16.62
CA ARG A 24 11.47 -9.06 -16.57
C ARG A 24 11.89 -9.38 -15.13
N MET A 25 11.80 -8.38 -14.24
CA MET A 25 12.17 -8.51 -12.82
C MET A 25 11.22 -9.43 -12.05
N TRP A 26 9.94 -9.49 -12.44
CA TRP A 26 8.95 -10.40 -11.83
C TRP A 26 9.40 -11.87 -11.81
N LYS A 27 10.16 -12.30 -12.83
CA LYS A 27 10.70 -13.68 -12.90
C LYS A 27 11.82 -13.96 -11.89
N VAL A 28 12.46 -12.91 -11.38
CA VAL A 28 13.59 -13.01 -10.44
C VAL A 28 13.14 -12.69 -9.02
N LEU A 29 12.39 -11.60 -8.85
CA LEU A 29 11.92 -11.14 -7.55
C LEU A 29 10.71 -11.95 -7.06
N GLY A 30 9.89 -12.46 -7.99
CA GLY A 30 8.64 -13.14 -7.65
C GLY A 30 7.58 -12.20 -7.08
N PRO A 31 6.44 -12.76 -6.64
CA PRO A 31 5.46 -12.00 -5.87
C PRO A 31 6.08 -11.55 -4.55
N PRO A 32 5.60 -10.44 -3.97
CA PRO A 32 5.97 -10.08 -2.61
C PRO A 32 5.64 -11.27 -1.68
N PRO A 33 6.53 -11.62 -0.73
CA PRO A 33 6.20 -12.62 0.27
C PRO A 33 5.00 -12.09 1.06
N LEU A 34 3.86 -12.74 0.90
CA LEU A 34 2.78 -12.66 1.87
C LEU A 34 3.41 -13.22 3.14
N GLY A 35 3.53 -12.40 4.19
CA GLY A 35 4.25 -12.75 5.42
C GLY A 35 3.81 -14.11 6.00
N PRO A 36 4.48 -14.62 7.03
CA PRO A 36 4.20 -15.97 7.54
C PRO A 36 2.70 -16.16 7.79
N TYR A 37 2.06 -17.06 7.03
CA TYR A 37 0.62 -17.29 7.12
C TYR A 37 0.15 -17.80 8.49
N ASN A 38 1.11 -18.19 9.35
CA ASN A 38 0.90 -18.68 10.71
C ASN A 38 1.27 -17.64 11.77
N GLU A 39 1.54 -16.39 11.40
CA GLU A 39 1.67 -15.32 12.39
C GLU A 39 0.33 -15.04 13.06
N GLU A 40 0.36 -14.87 14.37
CA GLU A 40 -0.81 -14.39 15.10
C GLU A 40 -1.19 -13.00 14.56
N PRO A 41 -2.50 -12.73 14.37
CA PRO A 41 -2.96 -11.42 13.95
C PRO A 41 -2.39 -10.34 14.88
N LEU A 42 -1.90 -9.25 14.27
CA LEU A 42 -1.47 -8.08 15.02
C LEU A 42 -2.60 -7.62 15.96
N PRO A 43 -2.27 -7.16 17.17
CA PRO A 43 -3.27 -6.67 18.11
C PRO A 43 -4.04 -5.49 17.48
N PRO A 44 -5.34 -5.33 17.80
CA PRO A 44 -6.13 -4.22 17.29
C PRO A 44 -5.48 -2.87 17.62
N SER A 45 -5.26 -2.03 16.59
CA SER A 45 -4.62 -0.72 16.74
C SER A 45 -5.55 0.37 17.28
N ALA A 46 -6.82 0.05 17.57
CA ALA A 46 -7.81 1.02 18.01
C ALA A 46 -7.41 1.70 19.33
N GLN A 47 -6.69 0.98 20.20
CA GLN A 47 -6.21 1.51 21.49
C GLN A 47 -4.81 2.13 21.39
N SER A 48 -4.16 2.04 20.24
CA SER A 48 -2.87 2.69 20.04
C SER A 48 -3.04 4.22 20.06
N GLY A 49 -2.10 4.90 20.70
CA GLY A 49 -2.10 6.36 20.77
C GLY A 49 -1.83 7.01 19.42
N CYS A 50 -2.55 8.09 19.14
CA CYS A 50 -2.32 8.94 17.97
C CYS A 50 -0.91 9.56 18.04
N PRO A 51 -0.11 9.49 16.96
CA PRO A 51 1.23 10.10 16.96
C PRO A 51 1.21 11.63 16.99
N ILE A 52 0.04 12.26 16.83
CA ILE A 52 -0.14 13.71 16.83
C ILE A 52 -0.70 14.20 18.16
N CYS A 53 -1.82 13.63 18.63
CA CYS A 53 -2.54 14.11 19.82
C CYS A 53 -2.44 13.18 21.04
N GLY A 54 -1.84 12.00 20.92
CA GLY A 54 -1.68 11.03 22.00
C GLY A 54 -2.92 10.21 22.39
N HIS A 55 -4.14 10.63 22.03
CA HIS A 55 -5.39 9.94 22.37
C HIS A 55 -5.56 8.63 21.60
N ALA A 56 -6.40 7.71 22.09
CA ALA A 56 -6.62 6.42 21.44
C ALA A 56 -7.21 6.62 20.03
N MET A 57 -6.76 5.81 19.06
CA MET A 57 -7.31 5.85 17.69
C MET A 57 -8.81 5.61 17.61
N SER A 58 -9.39 4.88 18.58
CA SER A 58 -10.84 4.67 18.69
C SER A 58 -11.63 5.95 18.94
N GLU A 59 -10.99 7.01 19.43
CA GLU A 59 -11.64 8.31 19.70
C GLU A 59 -11.67 9.23 18.47
N HIS A 60 -11.03 8.81 17.36
CA HIS A 60 -10.90 9.62 16.16
C HIS A 60 -12.05 9.37 15.18
N ILE A 61 -12.44 10.41 14.45
CA ILE A 61 -13.42 10.30 13.36
C ILE A 61 -12.65 10.24 12.04
N VAL A 62 -12.84 9.15 11.28
CA VAL A 62 -12.26 8.99 9.94
C VAL A 62 -13.31 9.40 8.91
N ASP A 63 -13.18 10.60 8.36
CA ASP A 63 -14.03 11.10 7.29
C ASP A 63 -13.53 10.61 5.92
N ARG A 64 -14.38 9.82 5.24
CA ARG A 64 -14.14 9.32 3.88
C ARG A 64 -15.16 9.85 2.86
N THR A 65 -16.10 10.68 3.30
CA THR A 65 -17.31 11.00 2.54
C THR A 65 -17.34 12.46 2.09
N THR A 66 -16.74 13.38 2.83
CA THR A 66 -16.96 14.82 2.63
C THR A 66 -16.02 15.43 1.59
N GLY A 67 -14.92 14.77 1.24
CA GLY A 67 -13.91 15.34 0.34
C GLY A 67 -13.18 14.31 -0.51
N PRO A 68 -12.27 14.78 -1.39
CA PRO A 68 -11.51 13.90 -2.30
C PRO A 68 -10.47 13.05 -1.58
N ARG A 69 -10.16 13.33 -0.30
CA ARG A 69 -9.18 12.59 0.49
C ARG A 69 -9.76 12.19 1.83
N THR A 70 -9.32 11.02 2.33
CA THR A 70 -9.62 10.59 3.70
C THR A 70 -8.98 11.56 4.69
N GLN A 71 -9.78 12.07 5.62
CA GLN A 71 -9.34 12.95 6.69
C GLN A 71 -9.55 12.25 8.04
N LEU A 72 -8.63 12.49 8.97
CA LEU A 72 -8.70 11.98 10.34
C LEU A 72 -8.84 13.18 11.28
N HIS A 73 -9.93 13.22 12.05
CA HIS A 73 -10.17 14.28 13.01
C HIS A 73 -9.78 13.81 14.41
N CYS A 74 -8.84 14.53 15.03
CA CYS A 74 -8.48 14.30 16.43
C CYS A 74 -9.66 14.65 17.35
N PRO A 75 -9.84 13.91 18.46
CA PRO A 75 -10.79 14.32 19.49
C PRO A 75 -10.38 15.71 20.00
N LYS A 76 -11.37 16.58 20.24
CA LYS A 76 -11.12 17.87 20.87
C LYS A 76 -10.63 17.56 22.28
N ALA A 77 -9.50 18.12 22.69
CA ALA A 77 -9.01 17.96 24.06
C ALA A 77 -10.16 18.24 25.04
N PRO A 78 -10.34 17.46 26.11
CA PRO A 78 -11.29 17.83 27.15
C PRO A 78 -10.93 19.24 27.62
N ALA A 79 -11.94 20.09 27.78
CA ALA A 79 -11.73 21.41 28.37
C ALA A 79 -11.00 21.22 29.70
N ALA A 80 -9.86 21.91 29.86
CA ALA A 80 -9.09 21.91 31.10
C ALA A 80 -9.90 22.49 32.27
#